data_AF-A0A8T5XE29-F1
#
_entry.id   AF-A0A8T5XE29-F1
#
_cell.length_a   1.000
_cell.length_b   1.000
_cell.length_c   1.000
_cell.angle_alpha   90.00
_cell.angle_beta   90.00
_cell.angle_gamma   90.00
#
_symmetry.space_group_name_H-M   'P 1'
#
loop_
_entity.id
_entity.type
_entity.pdbx_description
1 polymer ?
#
loop_
_entity_poly.entity_id
_entity_poly.type
_entity_poly.pdbx_seq_one_letter_code
_entity_poly.pdbx_strand_id
1 'polypeptide(L)'
;MDKKGYKREVDNKENTSELEISQEMKQILESSYDGIWITDGEGRVLYMNSANEGISGFKREEVIGLNTQELLDKKLFSKSAVLQVLESKKTVTTIGYNYITNKRVLITGNPILDNEGNIKYILNNVRDITQLENMSKELKDKQKIINKQKEKIERLKALKINETSIEKLGIVANSPKMLKVLELAKRVGKFDSTILILGESGVGKEVVAKAIVQSSDRSEGPFIKVNCGAIPENLLESEFFGYEKGAFTGANSKGKKGMFELANKGTIFLDEVADLPLNLQVKVLRVIQEKKLMRVGGTKPIPLDVRIIAATNKNIEEMVSVGEFREDLYYRLNVVTMNVPPLRERSEDIPVLTNLFLKRFNEKYKLNKVIAPEVMDIFLDYHWPGNVRELLNIIENILVVSRGEEITAQYVPNKILDSHRLNKSKINIKGILPLKEAVDMLEEDLLKKAMKKYGTTRKAAFVLGVDQSTIVRKMQKFKDEDIDYID
;
A
#
# COMPACT_ATOMS: atom_id res chain seq x y z
N MET A 1 80.42 -57.55 26.01
CA MET A 1 80.38 -58.82 25.27
C MET A 1 78.92 -59.19 25.11
N ASP A 2 78.30 -58.77 24.02
CA ASP A 2 78.11 -59.56 22.79
C ASP A 2 77.13 -60.73 22.97
N LYS A 3 75.91 -60.52 22.43
CA LYS A 3 75.16 -61.39 21.49
C LYS A 3 74.67 -62.75 22.04
N LYS A 4 73.54 -63.32 21.63
CA LYS A 4 72.38 -63.04 20.76
C LYS A 4 71.48 -64.27 20.99
N GLY A 5 70.16 -64.16 20.88
CA GLY A 5 69.32 -65.37 20.86
C GLY A 5 67.83 -65.11 20.73
N TYR A 6 67.39 -64.80 19.51
CA TYR A 6 66.01 -64.64 19.06
C TYR A 6 65.19 -65.95 19.10
N LYS A 7 63.89 -65.85 19.42
CA LYS A 7 62.71 -66.40 18.68
C LYS A 7 61.45 -66.13 19.51
N ARG A 8 60.66 -65.10 19.19
CA ARG A 8 59.48 -65.09 18.28
C ARG A 8 58.42 -66.13 18.63
N GLU A 9 57.35 -65.65 19.25
CA GLU A 9 55.98 -66.04 18.91
C GLU A 9 55.20 -64.80 18.45
N VAL A 10 54.49 -65.02 17.37
CA VAL A 10 53.61 -64.21 16.52
C VAL A 10 52.44 -65.20 16.35
N ASP A 11 51.16 -64.96 16.55
CA ASP A 11 50.30 -63.79 16.41
C ASP A 11 48.99 -64.11 17.16
N ASN A 12 48.22 -63.08 17.52
CA ASN A 12 46.81 -62.96 17.14
C ASN A 12 46.21 -61.72 17.82
N LYS A 13 46.16 -60.60 17.10
CA LYS A 13 45.25 -59.49 17.39
C LYS A 13 44.28 -59.37 16.24
N GLU A 14 43.04 -59.80 16.48
CA GLU A 14 41.90 -59.42 15.66
C GLU A 14 41.78 -57.89 15.66
N ASN A 15 41.60 -57.31 14.46
CA ASN A 15 41.34 -55.89 14.26
C ASN A 15 39.98 -55.51 14.88
N THR A 16 39.97 -55.01 16.11
CA THR A 16 38.81 -54.33 16.68
C THR A 16 38.76 -52.89 16.17
N SER A 17 37.81 -52.59 15.29
CA SER A 17 37.55 -51.26 14.70
C SER A 17 36.79 -50.30 15.63
N GLU A 18 36.74 -50.58 16.93
CA GLU A 18 36.01 -49.79 17.92
C GLU A 18 36.98 -48.91 18.72
N LEU A 19 36.59 -47.68 19.03
CA LEU A 19 37.42 -46.77 19.82
C LEU A 19 37.66 -47.38 21.22
N GLU A 20 38.92 -47.55 21.63
CA GLU A 20 39.29 -47.93 23.00
C GLU A 20 39.03 -46.76 23.97
N ILE A 21 37.77 -46.64 24.40
CA ILE A 21 37.30 -45.64 25.38
C ILE A 21 37.24 -46.32 26.76
N SER A 22 37.72 -45.64 27.80
CA SER A 22 37.58 -46.14 29.18
C SER A 22 36.11 -46.33 29.55
N GLN A 23 35.79 -47.31 30.40
CA GLN A 23 34.41 -47.56 30.80
C GLN A 23 33.73 -46.33 31.43
N GLU A 24 34.48 -45.55 32.21
CA GLU A 24 34.01 -44.28 32.79
C GLU A 24 33.61 -43.27 31.71
N MET A 25 34.43 -43.11 30.66
CA MET A 25 34.10 -42.22 29.54
C MET A 25 32.91 -42.72 28.72
N LYS A 26 32.77 -44.04 28.49
CA LYS A 26 31.59 -44.60 27.82
C LYS A 26 30.30 -44.26 28.59
N GLN A 27 30.31 -44.41 29.92
CA GLN A 27 29.16 -44.06 30.76
C GLN A 27 28.79 -42.58 30.66
N ILE A 28 29.79 -41.69 30.64
CA ILE A 28 29.56 -40.25 30.47
C ILE A 28 28.89 -39.95 29.11
N LEU A 29 29.40 -40.53 28.00
CA LEU A 29 28.82 -40.33 26.67
C LEU A 29 27.41 -40.92 26.54
N GLU A 30 27.13 -42.04 27.19
CA GLU A 30 25.79 -42.65 27.23
C GLU A 30 24.77 -41.83 28.04
N SER A 31 25.21 -41.07 29.05
CA SER A 31 24.33 -40.21 29.84
C SER A 31 23.82 -38.96 29.09
N SER A 32 24.41 -38.64 27.92
CA SER A 32 24.01 -37.48 27.13
C SER A 32 22.62 -37.67 26.52
N TYR A 33 21.77 -36.65 26.68
CA TYR A 33 20.47 -36.61 26.01
C TYR A 33 20.59 -36.39 24.51
N ASP A 34 21.65 -35.70 24.08
CA ASP A 34 21.96 -35.56 22.66
C ASP A 34 22.65 -36.83 22.13
N GLY A 35 22.41 -37.12 20.86
CA GLY A 35 23.08 -38.18 20.13
C GLY A 35 24.55 -37.89 19.93
N ILE A 36 25.41 -38.82 20.33
CA ILE A 36 26.86 -38.73 20.14
C ILE A 36 27.28 -39.74 19.08
N TRP A 37 28.07 -39.27 18.13
CA TRP A 37 28.63 -40.04 17.03
C TRP A 37 30.09 -39.65 16.83
N ILE A 38 31.01 -40.60 16.87
CA ILE A 38 32.43 -40.35 16.70
C ILE A 38 32.95 -41.11 15.49
N THR A 39 33.70 -40.42 14.63
CA THR A 39 34.43 -41.03 13.52
C THR A 39 35.92 -40.84 13.64
N ASP A 40 36.68 -41.64 12.90
CA ASP A 40 38.08 -41.36 12.61
C ASP A 40 38.24 -40.16 11.65
N GLY A 41 39.50 -39.86 11.31
CA GLY A 41 39.90 -38.84 10.34
C GLY A 41 39.53 -39.11 8.88
N GLU A 42 38.99 -40.29 8.55
CA GLU A 42 38.48 -40.64 7.22
C GLU A 42 36.95 -40.71 7.18
N GLY A 43 36.27 -40.48 8.31
CA GLY A 43 34.82 -40.51 8.43
C GLY A 43 34.24 -41.91 8.69
N ARG A 44 35.04 -42.90 9.10
CA ARG A 44 34.55 -44.22 9.53
C ARG A 44 34.03 -44.16 10.96
N VAL A 45 32.88 -44.75 11.21
CA VAL A 45 32.21 -44.70 12.51
C VAL A 45 32.95 -45.57 13.52
N LEU A 46 33.35 -44.96 14.63
CA LEU A 46 34.04 -45.66 15.73
C LEU A 46 33.15 -45.84 16.96
N TYR A 47 32.18 -44.93 17.17
CA TYR A 47 31.31 -44.96 18.34
C TYR A 47 29.99 -44.24 18.08
N MET A 48 28.94 -44.75 18.72
CA MET A 48 27.60 -44.16 18.73
C MET A 48 26.92 -44.47 20.08
N ASN A 49 26.34 -43.46 20.73
CA ASN A 49 25.61 -43.66 21.99
C ASN A 49 24.13 -44.03 21.75
N SER A 50 23.45 -44.47 22.82
CA SER A 50 22.05 -44.91 22.78
C SER A 50 21.08 -43.79 22.42
N ALA A 51 21.36 -42.56 22.83
CA ALA A 51 20.57 -41.39 22.44
C ALA A 51 20.55 -41.21 20.92
N ASN A 52 21.70 -41.40 20.25
CA ASN A 52 21.75 -41.30 18.80
C ASN A 52 21.01 -42.44 18.11
N GLU A 53 20.94 -43.65 18.70
CA GLU A 53 20.13 -44.75 18.16
C GLU A 53 18.64 -44.38 18.19
N GLY A 54 18.17 -43.75 19.28
CA GLY A 54 16.79 -43.26 19.39
C GLY A 54 16.45 -42.07 18.50
N ILE A 55 17.43 -41.21 18.19
CA ILE A 55 17.24 -40.08 17.26
C ILE A 55 17.27 -40.57 15.82
N SER A 56 18.17 -41.50 15.50
CA SER A 56 18.46 -41.91 14.12
C SER A 56 17.70 -43.14 13.64
N GLY A 57 17.18 -43.97 14.54
CA GLY A 57 16.33 -45.11 14.23
C GLY A 57 17.06 -46.37 13.76
N PHE A 58 18.39 -46.34 13.65
CA PHE A 58 19.21 -47.50 13.33
C PHE A 58 20.12 -47.85 14.52
N LYS A 59 20.62 -49.08 14.53
CA LYS A 59 21.41 -49.63 15.64
C LYS A 59 22.91 -49.35 15.46
N ARG A 60 23.65 -49.16 16.55
CA ARG A 60 25.09 -48.86 16.48
C ARG A 60 25.87 -49.98 15.79
N GLU A 61 25.47 -51.23 15.97
CA GLU A 61 26.11 -52.41 15.35
C GLU A 61 25.97 -52.40 13.82
N GLU A 62 24.99 -51.70 13.28
CA GLU A 62 24.75 -51.60 11.84
C GLU A 62 25.66 -50.56 11.16
N VAL A 63 26.26 -49.65 11.92
CA VAL A 63 27.01 -48.51 11.39
C VAL A 63 28.47 -48.44 11.80
N ILE A 64 28.86 -49.07 12.92
CA ILE A 64 30.26 -49.12 13.37
C ILE A 64 31.12 -49.75 12.26
N GLY A 65 32.23 -49.09 11.92
CA GLY A 65 33.16 -49.50 10.87
C GLY A 65 32.82 -49.02 9.45
N LEU A 66 31.57 -48.59 9.19
CA LEU A 66 31.16 -48.06 7.89
C LEU A 66 31.59 -46.60 7.70
N ASN A 67 31.76 -46.18 6.44
CA ASN A 67 32.09 -44.79 6.16
C ASN A 67 30.83 -43.91 6.13
N THR A 68 30.92 -42.71 6.70
CA THR A 68 29.79 -41.77 6.77
C THR A 68 29.25 -41.37 5.39
N GLN A 69 30.08 -41.34 4.35
CA GLN A 69 29.63 -41.12 2.97
C GLN A 69 28.70 -42.25 2.49
N GLU A 70 29.06 -43.51 2.76
CA GLU A 70 28.23 -44.67 2.39
C GLU A 70 26.87 -44.63 3.10
N LEU A 71 26.84 -44.19 4.35
CA LEU A 71 25.61 -44.04 5.13
C LEU A 71 24.71 -42.89 4.62
N LEU A 72 25.32 -41.81 4.12
CA LEU A 72 24.63 -40.72 3.44
C LEU A 72 24.03 -41.20 2.11
N ASP A 73 24.79 -41.98 1.33
CA ASP A 73 24.37 -42.51 0.03
C ASP A 73 23.24 -43.54 0.17
N LYS A 74 23.24 -44.32 1.25
CA LYS A 74 22.13 -45.20 1.68
C LYS A 74 20.88 -44.42 2.15
N LYS A 75 20.92 -43.08 2.16
CA LYS A 75 19.82 -42.19 2.57
C LYS A 75 19.31 -42.48 3.98
N LEU A 76 20.20 -42.78 4.92
CA LEU A 76 19.83 -42.87 6.34
C LEU A 76 19.54 -41.48 6.93
N PHE A 77 20.28 -40.48 6.45
CA PHE A 77 20.09 -39.07 6.79
C PHE A 77 20.40 -38.18 5.58
N SER A 78 19.93 -36.94 5.61
CA SER A 78 20.01 -36.00 4.48
C SER A 78 21.30 -35.19 4.40
N LYS A 79 22.03 -35.04 5.52
CA LYS A 79 23.26 -34.25 5.61
C LYS A 79 24.19 -34.82 6.67
N SER A 80 25.49 -34.66 6.45
CA SER A 80 26.53 -35.02 7.40
C SER A 80 27.39 -33.82 7.76
N ALA A 81 27.50 -33.51 9.05
CA ALA A 81 28.51 -32.56 9.53
C ALA A 81 29.92 -33.15 9.47
N VAL A 82 30.06 -34.49 9.56
CA VAL A 82 31.38 -35.17 9.49
C VAL A 82 32.06 -34.87 8.15
N LEU A 83 31.34 -35.04 7.03
CA LEU A 83 31.90 -34.78 5.71
C LEU A 83 32.29 -33.31 5.52
N GLN A 84 31.46 -32.39 6.01
CA GLN A 84 31.77 -30.95 5.94
C GLN A 84 32.96 -30.56 6.83
N VAL A 85 33.15 -31.25 7.96
CA VAL A 85 34.33 -31.08 8.82
C VAL A 85 35.59 -31.63 8.14
N LEU A 86 35.51 -32.76 7.44
CA LEU A 86 36.64 -33.31 6.67
C LEU A 86 37.10 -32.34 5.57
N GLU A 87 36.16 -31.70 4.87
CA GLU A 87 36.47 -30.70 3.84
C GLU A 87 37.04 -29.40 4.43
N SER A 88 36.45 -28.89 5.52
CA SER A 88 36.76 -27.55 6.04
C SER A 88 37.82 -27.52 7.14
N LYS A 89 38.09 -28.65 7.79
CA LYS A 89 38.89 -28.79 9.03
C LYS A 89 38.44 -27.89 10.19
N LYS A 90 37.18 -27.44 10.20
CA LYS A 90 36.60 -26.56 11.24
C LYS A 90 35.35 -27.16 11.85
N THR A 91 34.92 -26.65 13.00
CA THR A 91 33.61 -26.97 13.56
C THR A 91 32.50 -26.55 12.60
N VAL A 92 31.56 -27.46 12.33
CA VAL A 92 30.42 -27.23 11.43
C VAL A 92 29.13 -27.55 12.15
N THR A 93 28.16 -26.64 12.07
CA THR A 93 26.79 -26.85 12.53
C THR A 93 25.84 -26.77 11.34
N THR A 94 25.02 -27.82 11.15
CA THR A 94 24.01 -27.87 10.09
C THR A 94 22.71 -28.49 10.60
N ILE A 95 21.60 -28.14 9.97
CA ILE A 95 20.32 -28.82 10.17
C ILE A 95 20.18 -29.94 9.13
N GLY A 96 19.92 -31.15 9.61
CA GLY A 96 19.68 -32.34 8.83
C GLY A 96 18.29 -32.92 9.07
N TYR A 97 18.07 -34.06 8.45
CA TYR A 97 16.84 -34.85 8.52
C TYR A 97 17.23 -36.31 8.55
N ASN A 98 16.68 -37.06 9.49
CA ASN A 98 16.80 -38.50 9.53
C ASN A 98 15.57 -39.12 8.84
N TYR A 99 15.81 -39.98 7.84
CA TYR A 99 14.75 -40.51 7.00
C TYR A 99 13.99 -41.68 7.64
N ILE A 100 14.58 -42.37 8.61
CA ILE A 100 13.94 -43.51 9.30
C ILE A 100 12.96 -42.98 10.36
N THR A 101 13.43 -42.06 11.20
CA THR A 101 12.61 -41.53 12.31
C THR A 101 11.77 -40.32 11.90
N ASN A 102 11.97 -39.79 10.70
CA ASN A 102 11.38 -38.55 10.20
C ASN A 102 11.70 -37.33 11.09
N LYS A 103 12.78 -37.38 11.86
CA LYS A 103 13.20 -36.31 12.77
C LYS A 103 14.08 -35.27 12.10
N ARG A 104 13.86 -34.01 12.45
CA ARG A 104 14.75 -32.89 12.12
C ARG A 104 15.82 -32.78 13.21
N VAL A 105 17.08 -32.71 12.80
CA VAL A 105 18.20 -32.75 13.74
C VAL A 105 19.16 -31.58 13.52
N LEU A 106 19.62 -30.98 14.61
CA LEU A 106 20.75 -30.06 14.61
C LEU A 106 22.02 -30.88 14.84
N ILE A 107 22.94 -30.81 13.90
CA ILE A 107 24.13 -31.64 13.85
C ILE A 107 25.34 -30.72 13.97
N THR A 108 26.18 -30.93 14.97
CA THR A 108 27.43 -30.17 15.17
C THR A 108 28.62 -31.11 15.20
N GLY A 109 29.43 -31.06 14.15
CA GLY A 109 30.68 -31.80 14.05
C GLY A 109 31.86 -30.95 14.53
N ASN A 110 32.68 -31.50 15.42
CA ASN A 110 33.89 -30.87 15.95
C ASN A 110 35.11 -31.74 15.63
N PRO A 111 36.12 -31.23 14.89
CA PRO A 111 37.35 -31.96 14.65
C PRO A 111 38.21 -31.99 15.92
N ILE A 112 38.78 -33.16 16.22
CA ILE A 112 39.81 -33.36 17.24
C ILE A 112 41.10 -33.65 16.48
N LEU A 113 42.09 -32.77 16.63
CA LEU A 113 43.33 -32.83 15.88
C LEU A 113 44.41 -33.63 16.63
N ASP A 114 45.32 -34.25 15.90
CA ASP A 114 46.57 -34.80 16.46
C ASP A 114 47.66 -33.71 16.59
N ASN A 115 48.84 -34.13 17.07
CA ASN A 115 49.98 -33.24 17.27
C ASN A 115 50.57 -32.68 15.96
N GLU A 116 50.22 -33.27 14.81
CA GLU A 116 50.65 -32.84 13.48
C GLU A 116 49.60 -31.94 12.80
N GLY A 117 48.47 -31.69 13.46
CA GLY A 117 47.38 -30.87 12.95
C GLY A 117 46.43 -31.59 11.98
N ASN A 118 46.52 -32.92 11.89
CA ASN A 118 45.59 -33.74 11.12
C ASN A 118 44.37 -34.10 11.97
N ILE A 119 43.21 -34.33 11.32
CA ILE A 119 42.01 -34.75 12.04
C ILE A 119 42.21 -36.18 12.53
N LYS A 120 42.28 -36.35 13.84
CA LYS A 120 42.35 -37.66 14.50
C LYS A 120 40.96 -38.26 14.65
N TYR A 121 40.02 -37.45 15.14
CA TYR A 121 38.62 -37.86 15.32
C TYR A 121 37.67 -36.71 14.97
N ILE A 122 36.42 -37.03 14.68
CA ILE A 122 35.35 -36.05 14.59
C ILE A 122 34.26 -36.42 15.59
N LEU A 123 34.02 -35.55 16.57
CA LEU A 123 32.93 -35.68 17.52
C LEU A 123 31.71 -34.95 16.97
N ASN A 124 30.66 -35.70 16.66
CA ASN A 124 29.41 -35.18 16.17
C ASN A 124 28.33 -35.27 17.25
N ASN A 125 27.73 -34.12 17.54
CA ASN A 125 26.59 -33.98 18.42
C ASN A 125 25.31 -33.79 17.60
N VAL A 126 24.32 -34.66 17.81
CA VAL A 126 23.05 -34.73 17.08
C VAL A 126 21.89 -34.48 18.05
N ARG A 127 21.21 -33.36 17.89
CA ARG A 127 20.05 -32.99 18.72
C ARG A 127 18.77 -33.02 17.92
N ASP A 128 17.73 -33.70 18.43
CA ASP A 128 16.37 -33.62 17.87
C ASP A 128 15.78 -32.23 18.11
N ILE A 129 15.45 -31.52 17.03
CA ILE A 129 14.86 -30.18 17.05
C ILE A 129 13.45 -30.16 16.45
N THR A 130 12.85 -31.34 16.22
CA THR A 130 11.56 -31.48 15.52
C THR A 130 10.45 -30.68 16.21
N GLN A 131 10.33 -30.79 17.53
CA GLN A 131 9.32 -30.03 18.29
C GLN A 131 9.60 -28.51 18.26
N LEU A 132 10.87 -28.11 18.39
CA LEU A 132 11.26 -26.70 18.36
C LEU A 132 10.97 -26.04 17.01
N GLU A 133 11.22 -26.75 15.91
CA GLU A 133 10.92 -26.26 14.56
C GLU A 133 9.40 -26.16 14.33
N ASN A 134 8.64 -27.17 14.77
CA ASN A 134 7.17 -27.16 14.69
C ASN A 134 6.57 -25.99 15.49
N MET A 135 7.03 -25.74 16.71
CA MET A 135 6.59 -24.61 17.53
C MET A 135 6.98 -23.27 16.90
N SER A 136 8.18 -23.14 16.35
CA SER A 136 8.63 -21.91 15.65
C SER A 136 7.74 -21.62 14.43
N LYS A 137 7.37 -22.66 13.68
CA LYS A 137 6.46 -22.55 12.53
C LYS A 137 5.06 -22.12 12.96
N GLU A 138 4.51 -22.75 14.01
CA GLU A 138 3.19 -22.39 14.54
C GLU A 138 3.14 -20.94 15.04
N LEU A 139 4.19 -20.47 15.73
CA LEU A 139 4.30 -19.07 16.16
C LEU A 139 4.34 -18.11 14.98
N LYS A 140 5.07 -18.43 13.90
CA LYS A 140 5.10 -17.60 12.69
C LYS A 140 3.72 -17.52 12.02
N ASP A 141 3.00 -18.64 11.96
CA ASP A 141 1.67 -18.66 11.35
C ASP A 141 0.63 -17.93 12.21
N LYS A 142 0.67 -18.10 13.54
CA LYS A 142 -0.13 -17.32 14.48
C LYS A 142 0.18 -15.82 14.39
N GLN A 143 1.45 -15.44 14.27
CA GLN A 143 1.84 -14.03 14.11
C GLN A 143 1.29 -13.42 12.81
N LYS A 144 1.29 -14.16 11.70
CA LYS A 144 0.66 -13.71 10.44
C LYS A 144 -0.84 -13.49 10.61
N ILE A 145 -1.53 -14.36 11.32
CA ILE A 145 -2.97 -14.22 11.61
C ILE A 145 -3.22 -12.98 12.47
N ILE A 146 -2.44 -12.80 13.54
CA ILE A 146 -2.54 -11.63 14.43
C ILE A 146 -2.30 -10.33 13.65
N ASN A 147 -1.31 -10.28 12.77
CA ASN A 147 -1.03 -9.09 11.96
C ASN A 147 -2.19 -8.77 11.01
N LYS A 148 -2.74 -9.78 10.31
CA LYS A 148 -3.95 -9.60 9.47
C LYS A 148 -5.17 -9.14 10.28
N GLN A 149 -5.34 -9.65 11.50
CA GLN A 149 -6.42 -9.22 12.38
C GLN A 149 -6.21 -7.78 12.88
N LYS A 150 -4.98 -7.38 13.21
CA LYS A 150 -4.64 -5.99 13.59
C LYS A 150 -4.94 -5.03 12.45
N GLU A 151 -4.54 -5.33 11.22
CA GLU A 151 -4.86 -4.50 10.05
C GLU A 151 -6.39 -4.36 9.85
N LYS A 152 -7.14 -5.45 10.02
CA LYS A 152 -8.61 -5.42 9.93
C LYS A 152 -9.24 -4.60 11.06
N ILE A 153 -8.73 -4.73 12.29
CA ILE A 153 -9.19 -3.97 13.45
C ILE A 153 -8.85 -2.48 13.29
N GLU A 154 -7.66 -2.13 12.80
CA GLU A 154 -7.29 -0.74 12.50
C GLU A 154 -8.17 -0.16 11.40
N ARG A 155 -8.47 -0.93 10.35
CA ARG A 155 -9.43 -0.53 9.31
C ARG A 155 -10.83 -0.31 9.88
N LEU A 156 -11.31 -1.18 10.77
CA LEU A 156 -12.61 -1.04 11.43
C LEU A 156 -12.64 0.10 12.46
N LYS A 157 -11.53 0.37 13.16
CA LYS A 157 -11.38 1.52 14.07
C LYS A 157 -11.31 2.83 13.30
N ALA A 158 -10.64 2.86 12.15
CA ALA A 158 -10.67 4.01 11.24
C ALA A 158 -12.09 4.29 10.74
N LEU A 159 -12.91 3.26 10.52
CA LEU A 159 -14.33 3.42 10.18
C LEU A 159 -15.16 3.93 11.38
N LYS A 160 -15.00 3.35 12.58
CA LYS A 160 -15.83 3.70 13.77
C LYS A 160 -15.43 5.00 14.49
N ILE A 161 -14.16 5.40 14.46
CA ILE A 161 -13.72 6.69 15.04
C ILE A 161 -14.19 7.87 14.17
N ASN A 162 -14.54 7.61 12.92
CA ASN A 162 -15.01 8.61 11.97
C ASN A 162 -16.53 8.83 12.00
N GLU A 163 -17.36 7.82 12.25
CA GLU A 163 -18.82 7.97 12.17
C GLU A 163 -19.39 9.08 13.08
N THR A 164 -18.93 9.23 14.32
CA THR A 164 -19.54 10.21 15.24
C THR A 164 -19.01 11.64 15.11
N SER A 165 -17.80 11.84 14.57
CA SER A 165 -17.20 13.17 14.41
C SER A 165 -17.29 13.69 12.97
N ILE A 166 -17.31 12.83 11.96
CA ILE A 166 -17.27 13.23 10.55
C ILE A 166 -18.70 13.38 9.97
N GLU A 167 -19.67 12.55 10.40
CA GLU A 167 -21.08 12.71 10.00
C GLU A 167 -21.72 13.99 10.57
N LYS A 168 -21.39 14.37 11.82
CA LYS A 168 -21.84 15.65 12.41
C LYS A 168 -21.33 16.88 11.66
N LEU A 169 -20.24 16.75 10.90
CA LEU A 169 -19.58 17.84 10.18
C LEU A 169 -20.00 17.92 8.70
N GLY A 170 -20.82 16.97 8.22
CA GLY A 170 -21.19 16.88 6.80
C GLY A 170 -20.01 16.60 5.87
N ILE A 171 -18.90 16.12 6.42
CA ILE A 171 -17.70 15.70 5.68
C ILE A 171 -17.83 14.20 5.48
N VAL A 172 -17.53 13.67 4.30
CA VAL A 172 -17.60 12.23 4.04
C VAL A 172 -16.35 11.81 3.30
N ALA A 173 -15.65 10.80 3.81
CA ALA A 173 -14.44 10.25 3.22
C ALA A 173 -14.28 8.78 3.63
N ASN A 174 -13.91 7.95 2.66
CA ASN A 174 -13.64 6.52 2.81
C ASN A 174 -12.28 6.15 2.19
N SER A 175 -11.82 6.91 1.19
CA SER A 175 -10.53 6.70 0.56
C SER A 175 -9.38 7.00 1.51
N PRO A 176 -8.36 6.12 1.61
CA PRO A 176 -7.18 6.34 2.45
C PRO A 176 -6.47 7.67 2.15
N LYS A 177 -6.47 8.13 0.89
CA LYS A 177 -5.85 9.41 0.52
C LYS A 177 -6.59 10.59 1.16
N MET A 178 -7.92 10.61 1.08
CA MET A 178 -8.72 11.69 1.66
C MET A 178 -8.70 11.66 3.18
N LEU A 179 -8.69 10.47 3.79
CA LEU A 179 -8.56 10.32 5.24
C LEU A 179 -7.25 10.91 5.78
N LYS A 180 -6.12 10.72 5.07
CA LYS A 180 -4.84 11.36 5.41
C LYS A 180 -4.92 12.89 5.36
N VAL A 181 -5.61 13.45 4.36
CA VAL A 181 -5.83 14.90 4.25
C VAL A 181 -6.63 15.43 5.44
N LEU A 182 -7.69 14.73 5.83
CA LEU A 182 -8.51 15.11 7.00
C LEU A 182 -7.77 14.95 8.33
N GLU A 183 -6.94 13.92 8.47
CA GLU A 183 -6.09 13.76 9.65
C GLU A 183 -5.09 14.92 9.77
N LEU A 184 -4.45 15.29 8.65
CA LEU A 184 -3.58 16.45 8.60
C LEU A 184 -4.35 17.72 8.93
N ALA A 185 -5.55 17.93 8.36
CA ALA A 185 -6.43 19.07 8.64
C ALA A 185 -6.68 19.22 10.15
N LYS A 186 -6.98 18.12 10.82
CA LYS A 186 -7.23 18.10 12.28
C LYS A 186 -5.99 18.42 13.09
N ARG A 187 -4.81 17.95 12.65
CA ARG A 187 -3.54 18.23 13.31
C ARG A 187 -3.14 19.70 13.17
N VAL A 188 -3.20 20.24 11.96
CA VAL A 188 -2.81 21.63 11.66
C VAL A 188 -3.84 22.64 12.18
N GLY A 189 -5.09 22.21 12.39
CA GLY A 189 -6.14 23.01 13.02
C GLY A 189 -5.73 23.58 14.37
N LYS A 190 -4.94 22.85 15.16
CA LYS A 190 -4.48 23.25 16.50
C LYS A 190 -3.44 24.38 16.53
N PHE A 191 -2.93 24.80 15.37
CA PHE A 191 -1.89 25.82 15.27
C PHE A 191 -2.41 27.03 14.50
N ASP A 192 -1.84 28.22 14.72
CA ASP A 192 -2.26 29.46 14.05
C ASP A 192 -1.53 29.73 12.72
N SER A 193 -0.81 28.73 12.19
CA SER A 193 -0.07 28.83 10.93
C SER A 193 -1.00 29.07 9.73
N THR A 194 -0.48 29.79 8.73
CA THR A 194 -1.16 29.96 7.45
C THR A 194 -1.12 28.65 6.67
N ILE A 195 -2.24 28.28 6.06
CA ILE A 195 -2.38 27.00 5.34
C ILE A 195 -2.75 27.29 3.89
N LEU A 196 -2.04 26.65 2.96
CA LEU A 196 -2.32 26.67 1.53
C LEU A 196 -2.90 25.31 1.10
N ILE A 197 -4.14 25.32 0.63
CA ILE A 197 -4.86 24.14 0.14
C ILE A 197 -4.78 24.12 -1.39
N LEU A 198 -4.11 23.12 -1.95
CA LEU A 198 -3.98 22.90 -3.38
C LEU A 198 -4.94 21.80 -3.83
N GLY A 199 -5.44 21.92 -5.05
CA GLY A 199 -6.22 20.88 -5.70
C GLY A 199 -7.13 21.42 -6.79
N GLU A 200 -7.59 20.54 -7.67
CA GLU A 200 -8.44 20.90 -8.81
C GLU A 200 -9.75 21.61 -8.39
N SER A 201 -10.45 22.19 -9.35
CA SER A 201 -11.77 22.76 -9.07
C SER A 201 -12.76 21.64 -8.71
N GLY A 202 -13.60 21.90 -7.71
CA GLY A 202 -14.65 20.96 -7.29
C GLY A 202 -14.19 19.78 -6.42
N VAL A 203 -12.93 19.71 -5.97
CA VAL A 203 -12.44 18.63 -5.08
C VAL A 203 -12.91 18.76 -3.62
N GLY A 204 -13.48 19.89 -3.21
CA GLY A 204 -13.91 20.12 -1.83
C GLY A 204 -12.88 20.81 -0.94
N LYS A 205 -12.08 21.74 -1.48
CA LYS A 205 -11.13 22.56 -0.69
C LYS A 205 -11.81 23.30 0.47
N GLU A 206 -13.02 23.81 0.26
CA GLU A 206 -13.82 24.45 1.33
C GLU A 206 -14.16 23.49 2.47
N VAL A 207 -14.38 22.21 2.17
CA VAL A 207 -14.67 21.18 3.19
C VAL A 207 -13.44 20.94 4.06
N VAL A 208 -12.26 20.89 3.44
CA VAL A 208 -10.98 20.80 4.16
C VAL A 208 -10.74 22.05 5.01
N ALA A 209 -11.02 23.25 4.48
CA ALA A 209 -10.92 24.49 5.25
C ALA A 209 -11.83 24.50 6.48
N LYS A 210 -13.08 24.03 6.35
CA LYS A 210 -14.00 23.87 7.49
C LYS A 210 -13.45 22.90 8.54
N ALA A 211 -12.92 21.76 8.12
CA ALA A 211 -12.32 20.78 9.03
C ALA A 211 -11.16 21.36 9.85
N ILE A 212 -10.33 22.20 9.22
CA ILE A 212 -9.22 22.91 9.89
C ILE A 212 -9.77 23.87 10.96
N VAL A 213 -10.73 24.73 10.60
CA VAL A 213 -11.28 25.75 11.51
C VAL A 213 -11.96 25.10 12.72
N GLN A 214 -12.73 24.04 12.50
CA GLN A 214 -13.42 23.31 13.57
C GLN A 214 -12.44 22.60 14.52
N SER A 215 -11.24 22.28 14.06
CA SER A 215 -10.19 21.66 14.87
C SER A 215 -9.26 22.69 15.52
N SER A 216 -9.62 23.98 15.47
CA SER A 216 -8.82 25.09 15.98
C SER A 216 -9.44 25.75 17.20
N ASP A 217 -8.62 26.45 17.98
CA ASP A 217 -9.08 27.27 19.12
C ASP A 217 -9.97 28.45 18.68
N ARG A 218 -10.03 28.73 17.36
CA ARG A 218 -10.85 29.78 16.74
C ARG A 218 -12.17 29.25 16.15
N SER A 219 -12.61 28.03 16.52
CA SER A 219 -13.80 27.38 15.95
C SER A 219 -15.10 28.17 16.17
N GLU A 220 -15.21 28.88 17.30
CA GLU A 220 -16.36 29.73 17.65
C GLU A 220 -16.26 31.15 17.05
N GLY A 221 -15.12 31.49 16.45
CA GLY A 221 -14.88 32.79 15.83
C GLY A 221 -15.51 32.92 14.43
N PRO A 222 -15.54 34.13 13.86
CA PRO A 222 -16.07 34.33 12.52
C PRO A 222 -15.25 33.54 11.48
N PHE A 223 -15.94 32.80 10.62
CA PHE A 223 -15.33 32.14 9.46
C PHE A 223 -15.78 32.80 8.17
N ILE A 224 -14.98 33.76 7.69
CA ILE A 224 -15.29 34.55 6.50
C ILE A 224 -14.69 33.87 5.27
N LYS A 225 -15.54 33.57 4.28
CA LYS A 225 -15.11 32.95 3.02
C LYS A 225 -15.16 33.98 1.91
N VAL A 226 -14.10 34.06 1.14
CA VAL A 226 -13.98 34.97 0.01
C VAL A 226 -13.48 34.18 -1.19
N ASN A 227 -14.24 34.16 -2.27
CA ASN A 227 -13.75 33.71 -3.56
C ASN A 227 -13.16 34.91 -4.29
N CYS A 228 -11.85 34.87 -4.57
CA CYS A 228 -11.14 36.00 -5.16
C CYS A 228 -11.48 36.19 -6.65
N GLY A 229 -11.83 35.13 -7.38
CA GLY A 229 -12.22 35.20 -8.79
C GLY A 229 -13.66 35.66 -9.03
N ALA A 230 -14.53 35.61 -8.02
CA ALA A 230 -15.95 35.95 -8.14
C ALA A 230 -16.26 37.45 -7.99
N ILE A 231 -15.33 38.23 -7.41
CA ILE A 231 -15.53 39.67 -7.15
C ILE A 231 -14.94 40.47 -8.31
N PRO A 232 -15.69 41.41 -8.91
CA PRO A 232 -15.13 42.32 -9.91
C PRO A 232 -13.89 43.05 -9.39
N GLU A 233 -12.83 43.11 -10.21
CA GLU A 233 -11.52 43.64 -9.83
C GLU A 233 -11.60 45.04 -9.20
N ASN A 234 -12.44 45.92 -9.76
CA ASN A 234 -12.66 47.28 -9.30
C ASN A 234 -13.29 47.38 -7.90
N LEU A 235 -14.00 46.33 -7.45
CA LEU A 235 -14.62 46.28 -6.12
C LEU A 235 -13.79 45.49 -5.11
N LEU A 236 -12.90 44.61 -5.59
CA LEU A 236 -12.18 43.64 -4.79
C LEU A 236 -11.40 44.29 -3.64
N GLU A 237 -10.74 45.42 -3.90
CA GLU A 237 -10.03 46.18 -2.87
C GLU A 237 -10.96 46.66 -1.74
N SER A 238 -12.08 47.26 -2.12
CA SER A 238 -13.04 47.83 -1.15
C SER A 238 -13.78 46.76 -0.36
N GLU A 239 -13.99 45.57 -0.94
CA GLU A 239 -14.57 44.41 -0.25
C GLU A 239 -13.58 43.79 0.74
N PHE A 240 -12.31 43.62 0.34
CA PHE A 240 -11.30 43.02 1.21
C PHE A 240 -10.93 43.92 2.38
N PHE A 241 -10.65 45.19 2.08
CA PHE A 241 -10.04 46.13 3.04
C PHE A 241 -11.01 47.13 3.64
N GLY A 242 -12.22 47.26 3.08
CA GLY A 242 -13.17 48.29 3.50
C GLY A 242 -12.73 49.68 3.06
N TYR A 243 -13.58 50.67 3.31
CA TYR A 243 -13.32 52.06 2.94
C TYR A 243 -13.84 53.02 4.00
N GLU A 244 -13.13 54.15 4.13
CA GLU A 244 -13.57 55.28 4.94
C GLU A 244 -14.62 56.13 4.21
N LYS A 245 -15.38 56.91 4.97
CA LYS A 245 -16.38 57.84 4.41
C LYS A 245 -15.70 58.80 3.41
N GLY A 246 -16.28 58.93 2.22
CA GLY A 246 -15.78 59.84 1.18
C GLY A 246 -14.51 59.36 0.45
N ALA A 247 -14.14 58.08 0.54
CA ALA A 247 -12.96 57.54 -0.13
C ALA A 247 -13.02 57.61 -1.67
N PHE A 248 -14.21 57.57 -2.28
CA PHE A 248 -14.44 57.70 -3.72
C PHE A 248 -15.88 58.17 -4.01
N THR A 249 -16.15 58.59 -5.25
CA THR A 249 -17.47 59.02 -5.72
C THR A 249 -18.47 57.85 -5.67
N GLY A 250 -19.51 57.93 -4.83
CA GLY A 250 -20.48 56.85 -4.61
C GLY A 250 -20.21 56.01 -3.35
N ALA A 251 -19.15 56.30 -2.58
CA ALA A 251 -18.91 55.66 -1.29
C ALA A 251 -20.05 55.99 -0.30
N ASN A 252 -20.50 54.98 0.46
CA ASN A 252 -21.49 55.18 1.50
C ASN A 252 -20.96 56.19 2.54
N SER A 253 -21.81 57.13 2.94
CA SER A 253 -21.48 58.18 3.92
C SER A 253 -21.07 57.62 5.29
N LYS A 254 -21.40 56.36 5.59
CA LYS A 254 -21.00 55.66 6.82
C LYS A 254 -19.70 54.83 6.71
N GLY A 255 -19.09 54.74 5.53
CA GLY A 255 -17.99 53.81 5.26
C GLY A 255 -18.44 52.34 5.27
N LYS A 256 -17.51 51.41 5.06
CA LYS A 256 -17.77 49.96 5.09
C LYS A 256 -16.56 49.21 5.65
N LYS A 257 -16.81 48.24 6.53
CA LYS A 257 -15.77 47.30 7.02
C LYS A 257 -15.43 46.28 5.94
N GLY A 258 -14.15 45.98 5.77
CA GLY A 258 -13.68 44.94 4.85
C GLY A 258 -13.81 43.53 5.43
N MET A 259 -13.72 42.51 4.56
CA MET A 259 -13.78 41.10 4.94
C MET A 259 -12.71 40.70 5.96
N PHE A 260 -11.50 41.28 5.88
CA PHE A 260 -10.45 41.05 6.88
C PHE A 260 -10.83 41.57 8.27
N GLU A 261 -11.50 42.73 8.35
CA GLU A 261 -12.00 43.25 9.63
C GLU A 261 -13.14 42.38 10.18
N LEU A 262 -14.02 41.88 9.31
CA LEU A 262 -15.10 40.98 9.70
C LEU A 262 -14.58 39.62 10.20
N ALA A 263 -13.42 39.18 9.73
CA ALA A 263 -12.76 37.95 10.16
C ALA A 263 -11.94 38.10 11.45
N ASN A 264 -11.85 39.30 12.03
CA ASN A 264 -11.03 39.55 13.22
C ASN A 264 -11.42 38.62 14.37
N LYS A 265 -10.41 38.08 15.08
CA LYS A 265 -10.53 37.02 16.10
C LYS A 265 -11.04 35.66 15.58
N GLY A 266 -11.16 35.51 14.27
CA GLY A 266 -11.56 34.26 13.62
C GLY A 266 -10.60 33.87 12.50
N THR A 267 -11.17 33.35 11.41
CA THR A 267 -10.44 32.84 10.25
C THR A 267 -11.01 33.40 8.96
N ILE A 268 -10.13 33.80 8.04
CA ILE A 268 -10.48 34.13 6.66
C ILE A 268 -10.03 33.01 5.73
N PHE A 269 -10.94 32.55 4.87
CA PHE A 269 -10.68 31.59 3.79
C PHE A 269 -10.66 32.31 2.46
N LEU A 270 -9.51 32.33 1.81
CA LEU A 270 -9.28 32.93 0.49
C LEU A 270 -9.28 31.82 -0.56
N ASP A 271 -10.43 31.58 -1.18
CA ASP A 271 -10.55 30.64 -2.30
C ASP A 271 -10.08 31.32 -3.59
N GLU A 272 -9.43 30.54 -4.46
CA GLU A 272 -8.84 31.00 -5.71
C GLU A 272 -7.87 32.18 -5.52
N VAL A 273 -7.01 32.12 -4.50
CA VAL A 273 -6.06 33.20 -4.12
C VAL A 273 -5.12 33.61 -5.26
N ALA A 274 -4.87 32.70 -6.22
CA ALA A 274 -4.05 32.95 -7.39
C ALA A 274 -4.71 33.93 -8.39
N ASP A 275 -6.01 34.20 -8.27
CA ASP A 275 -6.74 35.17 -9.10
C ASP A 275 -6.64 36.60 -8.56
N LEU A 276 -5.90 36.83 -7.48
CA LEU A 276 -5.67 38.17 -6.95
C LEU A 276 -4.78 39.01 -7.88
N PRO A 277 -5.21 40.23 -8.25
CA PRO A 277 -4.36 41.21 -8.93
C PRO A 277 -3.08 41.55 -8.14
N LEU A 278 -1.97 41.82 -8.84
CA LEU A 278 -0.65 42.08 -8.23
C LEU A 278 -0.66 43.23 -7.20
N ASN A 279 -1.42 44.30 -7.44
CA ASN A 279 -1.57 45.41 -6.50
C ASN A 279 -2.23 44.99 -5.19
N LEU A 280 -3.16 44.03 -5.23
CA LEU A 280 -3.84 43.51 -4.05
C LEU A 280 -3.01 42.45 -3.33
N GLN A 281 -2.19 41.68 -4.06
CA GLN A 281 -1.20 40.78 -3.46
C GLN A 281 -0.28 41.53 -2.47
N VAL A 282 0.17 42.73 -2.82
CA VAL A 282 1.00 43.58 -1.92
C VAL A 282 0.24 43.95 -0.63
N LYS A 283 -1.05 44.27 -0.71
CA LYS A 283 -1.85 44.64 0.46
C LYS A 283 -2.16 43.44 1.34
N VAL A 284 -2.47 42.30 0.75
CA VAL A 284 -2.65 41.03 1.47
C VAL A 284 -1.35 40.65 2.20
N LEU A 285 -0.20 40.78 1.53
CA LEU A 285 1.11 40.55 2.15
C LEU A 285 1.32 41.40 3.40
N ARG A 286 1.01 42.71 3.34
CA ARG A 286 1.11 43.61 4.49
C ARG A 286 0.20 43.17 5.65
N VAL A 287 -1.03 42.74 5.36
CA VAL A 287 -1.94 42.21 6.40
C VAL A 287 -1.35 40.95 7.05
N ILE A 288 -0.77 40.04 6.26
CA ILE A 288 -0.15 38.81 6.79
C ILE A 288 1.04 39.13 7.70
N GLN A 289 1.91 40.04 7.26
CA GLN A 289 3.17 40.36 7.93
C GLN A 289 3.00 41.28 9.14
N GLU A 290 2.29 42.40 8.96
CA GLU A 290 2.19 43.45 9.98
C GLU A 290 1.03 43.22 10.96
N LYS A 291 0.11 42.30 10.63
CA LYS A 291 -1.13 42.06 11.40
C LYS A 291 -1.92 43.36 11.61
N LYS A 292 -1.90 44.22 10.60
CA LYS A 292 -2.59 45.50 10.55
C LYS A 292 -3.21 45.70 9.18
N LEU A 293 -4.31 46.43 9.15
CA LEU A 293 -5.04 46.77 7.95
C LEU A 293 -5.29 48.27 7.88
N MET A 294 -5.23 48.83 6.68
CA MET A 294 -5.58 50.21 6.40
C MET A 294 -6.72 50.22 5.39
N ARG A 295 -7.83 50.89 5.72
CA ARG A 295 -8.97 51.04 4.83
C ARG A 295 -8.62 51.89 3.62
N VAL A 296 -9.33 51.70 2.51
CA VAL A 296 -9.21 52.56 1.33
C VAL A 296 -9.57 54.00 1.72
N GLY A 297 -8.69 54.95 1.40
CA GLY A 297 -8.81 56.37 1.77
C GLY A 297 -8.57 56.67 3.25
N GLY A 298 -8.28 55.67 4.08
CA GLY A 298 -8.00 55.84 5.50
C GLY A 298 -6.51 56.01 5.80
N THR A 299 -6.18 56.72 6.87
CA THR A 299 -4.80 56.92 7.35
C THR A 299 -4.47 56.15 8.62
N LYS A 300 -5.49 55.57 9.29
CA LYS A 300 -5.32 54.90 10.58
C LYS A 300 -5.15 53.38 10.40
N PRO A 301 -4.05 52.78 10.89
CA PRO A 301 -3.90 51.33 10.90
C PRO A 301 -4.82 50.69 11.95
N ILE A 302 -5.44 49.57 11.57
CA ILE A 302 -6.35 48.77 12.39
C ILE A 302 -5.64 47.45 12.71
N PRO A 303 -5.31 47.16 13.98
CA PRO A 303 -4.75 45.87 14.37
C PRO A 303 -5.71 44.72 14.06
N LEU A 304 -5.20 43.63 13.50
CA LEU A 304 -5.95 42.44 13.12
C LEU A 304 -5.33 41.18 13.72
N ASP A 305 -6.19 40.33 14.25
CA ASP A 305 -5.87 39.01 14.73
C ASP A 305 -6.69 37.99 13.95
N VAL A 306 -6.21 37.65 12.75
CA VAL A 306 -6.90 36.80 11.79
C VAL A 306 -6.00 35.63 11.39
N ARG A 307 -6.55 34.42 11.45
CA ARG A 307 -5.94 33.24 10.84
C ARG A 307 -6.30 33.18 9.35
N ILE A 308 -5.35 32.76 8.52
CA ILE A 308 -5.53 32.74 7.06
C ILE A 308 -5.43 31.30 6.55
N ILE A 309 -6.43 30.91 5.76
CA ILE A 309 -6.42 29.68 4.97
C ILE A 309 -6.61 30.12 3.52
N ALA A 310 -5.68 29.76 2.64
CA ALA A 310 -5.76 30.07 1.23
C ALA A 310 -5.97 28.78 0.42
N ALA A 311 -6.63 28.89 -0.73
CA ALA A 311 -6.84 27.77 -1.64
C ALA A 311 -6.65 28.20 -3.09
N THR A 312 -6.18 27.27 -3.93
CA THR A 312 -6.08 27.48 -5.37
C THR A 312 -6.12 26.14 -6.13
N ASN A 313 -6.48 26.20 -7.42
CA ASN A 313 -6.30 25.14 -8.40
C ASN A 313 -5.18 25.43 -9.41
N LYS A 314 -4.57 26.62 -9.37
CA LYS A 314 -3.46 27.02 -10.25
C LYS A 314 -2.11 26.65 -9.64
N ASN A 315 -1.12 26.45 -10.51
CA ASN A 315 0.27 26.25 -10.10
C ASN A 315 0.91 27.59 -9.74
N ILE A 316 0.93 27.95 -8.44
CA ILE A 316 1.47 29.25 -8.00
C ILE A 316 2.98 29.33 -8.26
N GLU A 317 3.73 28.23 -8.19
CA GLU A 317 5.18 28.24 -8.44
C GLU A 317 5.50 28.66 -9.88
N GLU A 318 4.73 28.17 -10.83
CA GLU A 318 4.82 28.58 -12.23
C GLU A 318 4.42 30.06 -12.39
N MET A 319 3.33 30.50 -11.76
CA MET A 319 2.89 31.90 -11.79
C MET A 319 3.92 32.87 -11.20
N VAL A 320 4.69 32.43 -10.19
CA VAL A 320 5.82 33.20 -9.64
C VAL A 320 6.93 33.33 -10.69
N SER A 321 7.26 32.25 -11.40
CA SER A 321 8.32 32.26 -12.42
C SER A 321 8.02 33.21 -13.59
N VAL A 322 6.74 33.38 -13.96
CA VAL A 322 6.30 34.28 -15.04
C VAL A 322 5.88 35.68 -14.55
N GLY A 323 5.97 35.95 -13.24
CA GLY A 323 5.67 37.27 -12.65
C GLY A 323 4.18 37.60 -12.46
N GLU A 324 3.28 36.61 -12.58
CA GLU A 324 1.83 36.77 -12.33
C GLU A 324 1.47 36.66 -10.84
N PHE A 325 2.36 36.08 -10.04
CA PHE A 325 2.21 35.99 -8.59
C PHE A 325 3.50 36.41 -7.90
N ARG A 326 3.39 37.16 -6.80
CA ARG A 326 4.58 37.63 -6.09
C ARG A 326 5.19 36.52 -5.23
N GLU A 327 6.49 36.34 -5.37
CA GLU A 327 7.30 35.37 -4.61
C GLU A 327 7.19 35.59 -3.09
N ASP A 328 7.23 36.85 -2.64
CA ASP A 328 7.15 37.22 -1.23
C ASP A 328 5.82 36.81 -0.57
N LEU A 329 4.71 36.94 -1.29
CA LEU A 329 3.39 36.48 -0.85
C LEU A 329 3.29 34.96 -0.86
N TYR A 330 3.82 34.30 -1.90
CA TYR A 330 3.79 32.84 -2.00
C TYR A 330 4.45 32.19 -0.78
N TYR A 331 5.65 32.62 -0.38
CA TYR A 331 6.32 32.06 0.80
C TYR A 331 5.58 32.32 2.11
N ARG A 332 4.79 33.40 2.21
CA ARG A 332 3.96 33.70 3.39
C ARG A 332 2.67 32.89 3.43
N LEU A 333 2.12 32.52 2.28
CA LEU A 333 0.96 31.63 2.19
C LEU A 333 1.35 30.15 2.33
N ASN A 334 2.50 29.76 1.76
CA ASN A 334 2.96 28.38 1.68
C ASN A 334 3.72 27.90 2.93
N VAL A 335 3.18 28.18 4.13
CA VAL A 335 3.79 27.71 5.39
C VAL A 335 3.45 26.24 5.65
N VAL A 336 2.18 25.87 5.44
CA VAL A 336 1.72 24.48 5.50
C VAL A 336 0.89 24.20 4.25
N THR A 337 1.34 23.26 3.43
CA THR A 337 0.67 22.89 2.18
C THR A 337 -0.18 21.64 2.37
N MET A 338 -1.38 21.65 1.81
CA MET A 338 -2.28 20.49 1.82
C MET A 338 -2.81 20.21 0.41
N ASN A 339 -2.53 19.03 -0.11
CA ASN A 339 -2.98 18.62 -1.44
C ASN A 339 -4.26 17.79 -1.33
N VAL A 340 -5.35 18.28 -1.91
CA VAL A 340 -6.63 17.58 -1.97
C VAL A 340 -6.69 16.77 -3.26
N PRO A 341 -6.77 15.43 -3.19
CA PRO A 341 -6.74 14.59 -4.38
C PRO A 341 -8.01 14.75 -5.22
N PRO A 342 -7.89 14.69 -6.56
CA PRO A 342 -9.04 14.64 -7.45
C PRO A 342 -9.84 13.35 -7.22
N LEU A 343 -11.12 13.35 -7.59
CA LEU A 343 -12.04 12.26 -7.31
C LEU A 343 -11.61 10.92 -7.94
N ARG A 344 -11.00 10.97 -9.14
CA ARG A 344 -10.40 9.81 -9.82
C ARG A 344 -9.29 9.10 -9.02
N GLU A 345 -8.64 9.80 -8.10
CA GLU A 345 -7.59 9.25 -7.25
C GLU A 345 -8.10 8.69 -5.92
N ARG A 346 -9.40 8.83 -5.66
CA ARG A 346 -10.10 8.41 -4.45
C ARG A 346 -11.48 7.85 -4.81
N SER A 347 -11.50 6.89 -5.72
CA SER A 347 -12.73 6.28 -6.23
C SER A 347 -13.55 5.59 -5.13
N GLU A 348 -12.95 5.22 -3.99
CA GLU A 348 -13.66 4.68 -2.83
C GLU A 348 -14.63 5.68 -2.17
N ASP A 349 -14.45 6.98 -2.44
CA ASP A 349 -15.38 8.03 -2.00
C ASP A 349 -16.63 8.10 -2.89
N ILE A 350 -16.56 7.65 -4.14
CA ILE A 350 -17.66 7.81 -5.12
C ILE A 350 -18.96 7.16 -4.63
N PRO A 351 -18.99 5.89 -4.16
CA PRO A 351 -20.25 5.29 -3.70
C PRO A 351 -20.84 6.00 -2.49
N VAL A 352 -19.99 6.41 -1.55
CA VAL A 352 -20.42 7.04 -0.30
C VAL A 352 -20.95 8.46 -0.56
N LEU A 353 -20.25 9.24 -1.37
CA LEU A 353 -20.70 10.56 -1.82
C LEU A 353 -21.99 10.46 -2.63
N THR A 354 -22.09 9.45 -3.50
CA THR A 354 -23.28 9.21 -4.31
C THR A 354 -24.51 8.97 -3.45
N ASN A 355 -24.41 8.07 -2.47
CA ASN A 355 -25.49 7.78 -1.54
C ASN A 355 -25.83 8.98 -0.65
N LEU A 356 -24.82 9.74 -0.20
CA LEU A 356 -25.03 10.96 0.57
C LEU A 356 -25.85 11.99 -0.21
N PHE A 357 -25.46 12.28 -1.45
CA PHE A 357 -26.16 13.24 -2.30
C PHE A 357 -27.55 12.76 -2.68
N LEU A 358 -27.68 11.47 -3.03
CA LEU A 358 -28.97 10.85 -3.32
C LEU A 358 -29.94 10.98 -2.14
N LYS A 359 -29.48 10.63 -0.93
CA LYS A 359 -30.27 10.77 0.30
C LYS A 359 -30.69 12.22 0.52
N ARG A 360 -29.74 13.16 0.43
CA ARG A 360 -30.01 14.60 0.60
C ARG A 360 -31.05 15.12 -0.38
N PHE A 361 -30.97 14.71 -1.65
CA PHE A 361 -31.91 15.17 -2.68
C PHE A 361 -33.27 14.46 -2.59
N ASN A 362 -33.30 13.18 -2.22
CA ASN A 362 -34.55 12.48 -1.90
C ASN A 362 -35.30 13.19 -0.77
N GLU A 363 -34.61 13.55 0.33
CA GLU A 363 -35.20 14.33 1.42
C GLU A 363 -35.69 15.71 0.96
N LYS A 364 -34.86 16.43 0.19
CA LYS A 364 -35.19 17.78 -0.33
C LYS A 364 -36.42 17.76 -1.25
N TYR A 365 -36.53 16.78 -2.13
CA TYR A 365 -37.58 16.68 -3.15
C TYR A 365 -38.73 15.73 -2.75
N LYS A 366 -38.69 15.15 -1.54
CA LYS A 366 -39.65 14.16 -1.03
C LYS A 366 -39.82 12.97 -1.98
N LEU A 367 -38.71 12.44 -2.46
CA LEU A 367 -38.63 11.26 -3.33
C LEU A 367 -37.98 10.10 -2.58
N ASN A 368 -38.14 8.88 -3.09
CA ASN A 368 -37.50 7.67 -2.55
C ASN A 368 -36.74 6.93 -3.64
N LYS A 369 -35.90 7.64 -4.40
CA LYS A 369 -35.18 7.04 -5.52
C LYS A 369 -33.93 6.29 -5.09
N VAL A 370 -33.64 5.19 -5.75
CA VAL A 370 -32.44 4.36 -5.58
C VAL A 370 -31.64 4.31 -6.88
N ILE A 371 -30.32 4.16 -6.77
CA ILE A 371 -29.42 4.04 -7.95
C ILE A 371 -29.20 2.56 -8.25
N ALA A 372 -29.41 2.16 -9.49
CA ALA A 372 -29.17 0.79 -9.95
C ALA A 372 -27.66 0.45 -9.87
N PRO A 373 -27.28 -0.79 -9.55
CA PRO A 373 -25.87 -1.20 -9.45
C PRO A 373 -25.03 -0.88 -10.69
N GLU A 374 -25.61 -1.03 -11.89
CA GLU A 374 -24.96 -0.72 -13.17
C GLU A 374 -24.52 0.75 -13.30
N VAL A 375 -25.24 1.69 -12.67
CA VAL A 375 -24.90 3.11 -12.68
C VAL A 375 -23.68 3.36 -11.80
N MET A 376 -23.54 2.61 -10.70
CA MET A 376 -22.38 2.71 -9.82
C MET A 376 -21.10 2.27 -10.56
N ASP A 377 -21.17 1.18 -11.33
CA ASP A 377 -20.04 0.73 -12.16
C ASP A 377 -19.64 1.81 -13.18
N ILE A 378 -20.62 2.43 -13.84
CA ILE A 378 -20.40 3.54 -14.77
C ILE A 378 -19.72 4.74 -14.08
N PHE A 379 -20.12 5.05 -12.85
CA PHE A 379 -19.55 6.15 -12.07
C PHE A 379 -18.11 5.87 -11.61
N LEU A 380 -17.79 4.62 -11.28
CA LEU A 380 -16.43 4.22 -10.89
C LEU A 380 -15.44 4.29 -12.05
N ASP A 381 -15.90 4.09 -13.29
CA ASP A 381 -15.06 4.10 -14.50
C ASP A 381 -14.84 5.50 -15.12
N TYR A 382 -15.52 6.53 -14.62
CA TYR A 382 -15.41 7.89 -15.13
C TYR A 382 -14.34 8.70 -14.40
N HIS A 383 -13.67 9.61 -15.13
CA HIS A 383 -12.53 10.37 -14.61
C HIS A 383 -12.92 11.58 -13.74
N TRP A 384 -14.19 11.98 -13.74
CA TRP A 384 -14.72 13.10 -12.95
C TRP A 384 -13.90 14.41 -13.06
N PRO A 385 -13.79 15.02 -14.26
CA PRO A 385 -13.04 16.27 -14.44
C PRO A 385 -13.55 17.44 -13.59
N GLY A 386 -14.84 17.49 -13.26
CA GLY A 386 -15.40 18.47 -12.31
C GLY A 386 -15.50 17.95 -10.87
N ASN A 387 -14.85 16.82 -10.58
CA ASN A 387 -14.72 16.21 -9.26
C ASN A 387 -16.06 16.08 -8.52
N VAL A 388 -16.11 16.39 -7.23
CA VAL A 388 -17.29 16.24 -6.37
C VAL A 388 -18.42 17.19 -6.82
N ARG A 389 -18.09 18.35 -7.41
CA ARG A 389 -19.08 19.31 -7.92
C ARG A 389 -19.84 18.74 -9.13
N GLU A 390 -19.13 18.09 -10.06
CA GLU A 390 -19.77 17.40 -11.19
C GLU A 390 -20.62 16.23 -10.70
N LEU A 391 -20.10 15.40 -9.78
CA LEU A 391 -20.85 14.29 -9.19
C LEU A 391 -22.17 14.77 -8.54
N LEU A 392 -22.11 15.82 -7.73
CA LEU A 392 -23.27 16.42 -7.08
C LEU A 392 -24.33 16.86 -8.11
N ASN A 393 -23.92 17.61 -9.14
CA ASN A 393 -24.82 18.13 -10.16
C ASN A 393 -25.45 17.01 -10.99
N ILE A 394 -24.68 15.97 -11.31
CA ILE A 394 -25.18 14.83 -12.08
C ILE A 394 -26.18 14.03 -11.27
N ILE A 395 -25.92 13.77 -9.99
CA ILE A 395 -26.87 13.08 -9.12
C ILE A 395 -28.17 13.87 -8.95
N GLU A 396 -28.08 15.19 -8.76
CA GLU A 396 -29.29 16.02 -8.71
C GLU A 396 -30.07 15.93 -10.02
N ASN A 397 -29.38 16.04 -11.16
CA ASN A 397 -30.00 15.98 -12.48
C ASN A 397 -30.69 14.63 -12.75
N ILE A 398 -30.00 13.50 -12.56
CA ILE A 398 -30.59 12.17 -12.81
C ILE A 398 -31.74 11.88 -11.84
N LEU A 399 -31.69 12.38 -10.61
CA LEU A 399 -32.77 12.22 -9.65
C LEU A 399 -34.01 13.04 -10.06
N VAL A 400 -33.84 14.23 -10.63
CA VAL A 400 -34.96 15.06 -11.11
C VAL A 400 -35.55 14.51 -12.42
N VAL A 401 -34.71 14.05 -13.35
CA VAL A 401 -35.14 13.63 -14.70
C VAL A 401 -35.69 12.20 -14.74
N SER A 402 -35.22 11.32 -13.86
CA SER A 402 -35.63 9.92 -13.88
C SER A 402 -37.13 9.73 -13.61
N ARG A 403 -37.72 8.70 -14.21
CA ARG A 403 -39.09 8.26 -13.91
C ARG A 403 -39.00 6.97 -13.11
N GLY A 404 -39.93 6.79 -12.17
CA GLY A 404 -39.92 5.64 -11.24
C GLY A 404 -38.96 5.83 -10.06
N GLU A 405 -38.87 4.78 -9.25
CA GLU A 405 -38.04 4.76 -8.03
C GLU A 405 -36.59 4.35 -8.31
N GLU A 406 -36.32 3.60 -9.37
CA GLU A 406 -34.97 3.14 -9.71
C GLU A 406 -34.34 3.97 -10.84
N ILE A 407 -33.14 4.49 -10.59
CA ILE A 407 -32.33 5.26 -11.53
C ILE A 407 -31.39 4.30 -12.26
N THR A 408 -31.70 4.00 -13.52
CA THR A 408 -30.93 3.11 -14.41
C THR A 408 -29.98 3.88 -15.34
N ALA A 409 -29.12 3.16 -16.06
CA ALA A 409 -28.08 3.74 -16.93
C ALA A 409 -28.62 4.72 -18.00
N GLN A 410 -29.89 4.60 -18.40
CA GLN A 410 -30.51 5.47 -19.41
C GLN A 410 -30.59 6.96 -18.99
N TYR A 411 -30.52 7.24 -17.69
CA TYR A 411 -30.55 8.61 -17.17
C TYR A 411 -29.16 9.22 -17.02
N VAL A 412 -28.09 8.42 -17.15
CA VAL A 412 -26.71 8.89 -17.05
C VAL A 412 -26.35 9.67 -18.31
N PRO A 413 -25.73 10.87 -18.22
CA PRO A 413 -25.31 11.63 -19.39
C PRO A 413 -24.43 10.83 -20.37
N ASN A 414 -24.69 10.97 -21.67
CA ASN A 414 -23.94 10.25 -22.73
C ASN A 414 -22.43 10.38 -22.61
N LYS A 415 -21.92 11.56 -22.21
CA LYS A 415 -20.49 11.80 -21.97
C LYS A 415 -19.86 10.77 -21.01
N ILE A 416 -20.57 10.38 -19.96
CA ILE A 416 -20.11 9.38 -18.99
C ILE A 416 -20.26 7.97 -19.56
N LEU A 417 -21.41 7.68 -20.19
CA LEU A 417 -21.67 6.39 -20.83
C LEU A 417 -20.64 6.05 -21.91
N ASP A 418 -20.25 7.02 -22.73
CA ASP A 418 -19.28 6.84 -23.80
C ASP A 418 -17.86 6.60 -23.24
N SER A 419 -17.49 7.29 -22.14
CA SER A 419 -16.24 7.00 -21.42
C SER A 419 -16.22 5.57 -20.88
N HIS A 420 -17.32 5.11 -20.28
CA HIS A 420 -17.42 3.74 -19.75
C HIS A 420 -17.39 2.69 -20.89
N ARG A 421 -18.02 2.97 -22.05
CA ARG A 421 -17.94 2.10 -23.25
C ARG A 421 -16.51 1.99 -23.78
N LEU A 422 -15.77 3.11 -23.84
CA LEU A 422 -14.37 3.14 -24.27
C LEU A 422 -13.44 2.40 -23.30
N ASN A 423 -13.71 2.44 -21.99
CA ASN A 423 -12.96 1.67 -21.00
C ASN A 423 -13.28 0.17 -21.07
N LYS A 424 -14.53 -0.24 -21.34
CA LYS A 424 -14.88 -1.66 -21.61
C LYS A 424 -14.24 -2.22 -22.89
N SER A 425 -13.78 -1.37 -23.80
CA SER A 425 -12.98 -1.81 -24.96
C SER A 425 -11.48 -2.00 -24.66
N LYS A 426 -11.01 -1.72 -23.43
CA LYS A 426 -9.63 -2.01 -23.03
C LYS A 426 -9.54 -3.45 -22.50
N ILE A 427 -8.72 -4.28 -23.11
CA ILE A 427 -8.41 -5.62 -22.62
C ILE A 427 -7.55 -5.48 -21.36
N ASN A 428 -8.07 -5.96 -20.23
CA ASN A 428 -7.38 -5.91 -18.95
C ASN A 428 -6.74 -7.28 -18.68
N ILE A 429 -5.47 -7.43 -19.06
CA ILE A 429 -4.69 -8.65 -18.76
C ILE A 429 -4.22 -8.54 -17.30
N LYS A 430 -4.78 -9.38 -16.42
CA LYS A 430 -4.35 -9.45 -15.02
C LYS A 430 -3.15 -10.38 -14.88
N GLY A 431 -1.98 -9.82 -14.58
CA GLY A 431 -0.74 -10.58 -14.34
C GLY A 431 0.11 -10.80 -15.59
N ILE A 432 1.16 -11.61 -15.46
CA ILE A 432 2.02 -12.00 -16.58
C ILE A 432 1.43 -13.28 -17.20
N LEU A 433 0.84 -13.16 -18.38
CA LEU A 433 0.41 -14.29 -19.22
C LEU A 433 1.50 -14.56 -20.27
N PRO A 434 1.75 -15.82 -20.65
CA PRO A 434 2.52 -16.12 -21.86
C PRO A 434 1.96 -15.35 -23.06
N LEU A 435 2.82 -14.67 -23.82
CA LEU A 435 2.41 -13.76 -24.90
C LEU A 435 1.49 -14.45 -25.92
N LYS A 436 1.73 -15.73 -26.20
CA LYS A 436 0.94 -16.53 -27.14
C LYS A 436 -0.52 -16.65 -26.67
N GLU A 437 -0.73 -16.94 -25.39
CA GLU A 437 -2.07 -17.05 -24.79
C GLU A 437 -2.79 -15.69 -24.76
N ALA A 438 -2.07 -14.62 -24.43
CA ALA A 438 -2.64 -13.26 -24.43
C ALA A 438 -3.11 -12.82 -25.83
N VAL A 439 -2.35 -13.16 -26.86
CA VAL A 439 -2.71 -12.87 -28.26
C VAL A 439 -3.89 -13.72 -28.69
N ASP A 440 -3.90 -15.03 -28.38
CA ASP A 440 -4.99 -15.93 -28.76
C ASP A 440 -6.32 -15.50 -28.12
N MET A 441 -6.33 -15.16 -26.83
CA MET A 441 -7.53 -14.65 -26.13
C MET A 441 -8.07 -13.35 -26.75
N LEU A 442 -7.19 -12.44 -27.15
CA LEU A 442 -7.57 -11.18 -27.78
C LEU A 442 -8.18 -11.39 -29.16
N GLU A 443 -7.53 -12.23 -29.96
CA GLU A 443 -7.98 -12.56 -31.30
C GLU A 443 -9.35 -13.24 -31.27
N GLU A 444 -9.56 -14.16 -30.33
CA GLU A 444 -10.83 -14.84 -30.14
C GLU A 444 -11.97 -13.86 -29.81
N ASP A 445 -11.75 -12.94 -28.86
CA ASP A 445 -12.75 -11.93 -28.47
C ASP A 445 -13.08 -10.97 -29.63
N LEU A 446 -12.07 -10.50 -30.37
CA LEU A 446 -12.27 -9.64 -31.55
C LEU A 446 -13.04 -10.36 -32.66
N LEU A 447 -12.72 -11.63 -32.92
CA LEU A 447 -13.42 -12.45 -33.91
C LEU A 447 -14.87 -12.70 -33.50
N LYS A 448 -15.13 -13.07 -32.24
CA LYS A 448 -16.49 -13.26 -31.71
C LYS A 448 -17.32 -11.98 -31.80
N LYS A 449 -16.76 -10.83 -31.43
CA LYS A 449 -17.43 -9.51 -31.53
C LYS A 449 -17.72 -9.12 -32.99
N ALA A 450 -16.75 -9.28 -33.89
CA ALA A 450 -16.93 -8.96 -35.30
C ALA A 450 -17.96 -9.87 -35.97
N MET A 451 -17.93 -11.18 -35.70
CA MET A 451 -18.89 -12.14 -36.23
C MET A 451 -20.30 -11.90 -35.69
N LYS A 452 -20.46 -11.62 -34.39
CA LYS A 452 -21.75 -11.29 -33.78
C LYS A 452 -22.37 -10.02 -34.37
N LYS A 453 -21.55 -9.01 -34.71
CA LYS A 453 -22.02 -7.72 -35.22
C LYS A 453 -22.28 -7.72 -36.73
N TYR A 454 -21.47 -8.42 -37.53
CA TYR A 454 -21.49 -8.32 -38.99
C TYR A 454 -21.91 -9.60 -39.73
N GLY A 455 -22.03 -10.73 -39.01
CA GLY A 455 -22.65 -11.99 -39.46
C GLY A 455 -21.91 -12.78 -40.54
N THR A 456 -20.97 -12.18 -41.26
CA THR A 456 -20.26 -12.80 -42.39
C THR A 456 -18.75 -12.65 -42.26
N THR A 457 -18.01 -13.70 -42.61
CA THR A 457 -16.54 -13.72 -42.53
C THR A 457 -15.89 -12.63 -43.39
N ARG A 458 -16.49 -12.29 -44.54
CA ARG A 458 -16.00 -11.23 -45.44
C ARG A 458 -16.12 -9.83 -44.82
N LYS A 459 -17.24 -9.52 -44.16
CA LYS A 459 -17.42 -8.22 -43.49
C LYS A 459 -16.59 -8.13 -42.21
N ALA A 460 -16.47 -9.22 -41.46
CA ALA A 460 -15.60 -9.29 -40.29
C ALA A 460 -14.13 -9.05 -40.68
N ALA A 461 -13.65 -9.68 -41.75
CA ALA A 461 -12.30 -9.50 -42.31
C ALA A 461 -12.02 -8.04 -42.67
N PHE A 462 -12.95 -7.40 -43.39
CA PHE A 462 -12.84 -5.99 -43.78
C PHE A 462 -12.72 -5.06 -42.57
N VAL A 463 -13.56 -5.23 -41.55
CA VAL A 463 -13.55 -4.36 -40.36
C VAL A 463 -12.34 -4.62 -39.46
N LEU A 464 -11.85 -5.86 -39.42
CA LEU A 464 -10.66 -6.24 -38.65
C LEU A 464 -9.35 -5.99 -39.40
N GLY A 465 -9.39 -5.54 -40.65
CA GLY A 465 -8.20 -5.19 -41.44
C GLY A 465 -7.34 -6.39 -41.86
N VAL A 466 -7.96 -7.57 -42.02
CA VAL A 466 -7.26 -8.82 -42.41
C VAL A 466 -7.96 -9.49 -43.57
N ASP A 467 -7.28 -10.43 -44.23
CA ASP A 467 -7.88 -11.25 -45.28
C ASP A 467 -8.96 -12.21 -44.74
N GLN A 468 -9.94 -12.53 -45.58
CA GLN A 468 -11.01 -13.47 -45.24
C GLN A 468 -10.47 -14.85 -44.84
N SER A 469 -9.39 -15.31 -45.49
CA SER A 469 -8.70 -16.57 -45.15
C SER A 469 -8.15 -16.58 -43.73
N THR A 470 -7.68 -15.43 -43.22
CA THR A 470 -7.17 -15.26 -41.85
C THR A 470 -8.28 -15.43 -40.81
N ILE A 471 -9.46 -14.84 -41.06
CA ILE A 471 -10.64 -15.00 -40.21
C ILE A 471 -11.07 -16.47 -40.15
N VAL A 472 -11.18 -17.13 -41.30
CA VAL A 472 -11.61 -18.54 -41.39
C VAL A 472 -10.63 -19.45 -40.65
N ARG A 473 -9.32 -19.28 -40.87
CA ARG A 473 -8.27 -20.09 -40.22
C ARG A 473 -8.28 -19.91 -38.70
N LYS A 474 -8.36 -18.67 -38.20
CA LYS A 474 -8.38 -18.42 -36.76
C LYS A 474 -9.69 -18.92 -36.12
N MET A 475 -10.84 -18.76 -36.78
CA MET A 475 -12.09 -19.32 -36.29
C MET A 475 -12.12 -20.86 -36.25
N GLN A 476 -11.41 -21.54 -37.15
CA GLN A 476 -11.26 -23.00 -37.09
C GLN A 476 -10.40 -23.42 -35.90
N LYS A 477 -9.24 -22.76 -35.72
CA LYS A 477 -8.37 -22.99 -34.56
C LYS A 477 -9.15 -22.93 -33.22
N PHE A 478 -10.02 -21.93 -33.05
CA PHE A 478 -10.82 -21.78 -31.83
C PHE A 478 -12.03 -22.73 -31.75
N LYS A 479 -12.49 -23.30 -32.87
CA LYS A 479 -13.54 -24.34 -32.86
C LYS A 479 -13.00 -25.70 -32.44
N ASP A 480 -11.74 -25.98 -32.78
CA ASP A 480 -11.09 -27.26 -32.46
C ASP A 480 -10.61 -27.31 -31.00
N GLU A 481 -10.43 -26.18 -30.32
CA GLU A 481 -10.10 -26.11 -28.88
C GLU A 481 -11.32 -26.33 -27.95
N ASP A 482 -12.56 -26.28 -28.47
CA ASP A 482 -13.81 -26.54 -27.73
C ASP A 482 -14.27 -28.02 -27.82
N ILE A 483 -13.47 -28.91 -28.42
CA ILE A 483 -13.73 -30.35 -28.52
C ILE A 483 -12.56 -31.11 -27.88
N ASP A 484 -12.47 -31.07 -26.56
CA ASP A 484 -11.85 -32.15 -25.79
C ASP A 484 -12.50 -32.21 -24.40
N TYR A 485 -12.76 -33.43 -23.95
CA TYR A 485 -13.60 -33.88 -22.81
C TYR A 485 -15.08 -34.14 -23.09
N ILE A 486 -15.36 -35.08 -24.00
CA ILE A 486 -16.26 -36.21 -23.70
C ILE A 486 -15.67 -37.46 -24.36
N ASP A 487 -14.85 -38.19 -23.60
CA ASP A 487 -14.98 -39.63 -23.31
C ASP A 487 -13.98 -40.05 -22.21
#